data_AF-A0A5C3QNU3-F1
#
_entry.id   AF-A0A5C3QNU3-F1
#
_cell.length_a   1.000
_cell.length_b   1.000
_cell.length_c   1.000
_cell.angle_alpha   90.00
_cell.angle_beta   90.00
_cell.angle_gamma   90.00
#
_symmetry.space_group_name_H-M   'P 1'
#
loop_
_entity.id
_entity.type
_entity.pdbx_description
1 polymer ?
#
loop_
_entity_poly.entity_id
_entity_poly.type
_entity_poly.pdbx_seq_one_letter_code
_entity_poly.pdbx_strand_id
1 'polypeptide(L)'
;MSATYPIPWLNNTFKSQHVTKQLLRPSLNDGTINEHDFDRAVKFLPGWHRYYDYAYALSWSFLTFSYGCHGPRLFSSQGPRLMMETPSLLFSTFFSSPIARNRAQSAVDSLASSPSKLKPKIPPTVRFTTHWRPAVLASLSFGALFLGAVIGHLHILNTHLRFTLDLEDPKGLEKAVWDVYQRVRGAGMGKEFRISWIDSERPGKMSPSVTNSKA
;
A
#
# COMPACT_ATOMS: atom_id res chain seq x y z
N MET A 1 -19.56 -19.50 15.16
CA MET A 1 -18.92 -20.11 13.98
C MET A 1 -18.23 -18.98 13.24
N SER A 2 -16.91 -19.01 13.09
CA SER A 2 -16.19 -18.01 12.30
C SER A 2 -16.39 -18.33 10.81
N ALA A 3 -16.91 -17.38 10.03
CA ALA A 3 -17.10 -17.50 8.61
C ALA A 3 -15.72 -17.50 7.91
N THR A 4 -15.31 -18.64 7.36
CA THR A 4 -14.06 -18.76 6.61
C THR A 4 -14.33 -18.49 5.13
N TYR A 5 -13.88 -17.34 4.62
CA TYR A 5 -13.86 -17.05 3.19
C TYR A 5 -12.41 -16.93 2.67
N PRO A 6 -12.14 -17.33 1.41
CA PRO A 6 -10.81 -17.20 0.84
C PRO A 6 -10.37 -15.73 0.71
N ILE A 7 -9.15 -15.38 1.15
CA ILE A 7 -8.58 -14.03 1.00
C ILE A 7 -8.58 -13.55 -0.47
N PRO A 8 -8.24 -14.37 -1.48
CA PRO A 8 -8.29 -13.94 -2.88
C PRO A 8 -9.70 -13.55 -3.34
N TRP A 9 -10.75 -14.15 -2.76
CA TRP A 9 -12.13 -13.77 -3.08
C TRP A 9 -12.42 -12.36 -2.55
N LEU A 10 -12.08 -12.08 -1.28
CA LEU A 10 -12.31 -10.77 -0.66
C LEU A 10 -11.67 -9.64 -1.48
N ASN A 11 -10.42 -9.85 -1.91
CA ASN A 11 -9.68 -8.88 -2.73
C ASN A 11 -10.31 -8.65 -4.11
N ASN A 12 -10.86 -9.70 -4.72
CA ASN A 12 -11.48 -9.62 -6.04
C ASN A 12 -12.92 -9.10 -6.01
N THR A 13 -13.64 -9.27 -4.91
CA THR A 13 -15.02 -8.82 -4.75
C THR A 13 -15.08 -7.35 -4.35
N PHE A 14 -14.28 -6.94 -3.37
CA PHE A 14 -14.29 -5.57 -2.85
C PHE A 14 -13.17 -4.74 -3.50
N LYS A 15 -13.25 -4.49 -4.81
CA LYS A 15 -12.20 -3.78 -5.58
C LYS A 15 -12.23 -2.26 -5.38
N SER A 16 -13.42 -1.70 -5.19
CA SER A 16 -13.62 -0.25 -5.05
C SER A 16 -14.63 0.06 -3.95
N GLN A 17 -14.61 1.29 -3.45
CA GLN A 17 -15.57 1.75 -2.45
C GLN A 17 -17.00 1.70 -2.98
N HIS A 18 -17.19 2.00 -4.26
CA HIS A 18 -18.51 1.97 -4.90
C HIS A 18 -19.10 0.55 -4.92
N VAL A 19 -18.33 -0.43 -5.40
CA VAL A 19 -18.75 -1.84 -5.40
C VAL A 19 -18.99 -2.35 -3.98
N THR A 20 -18.13 -1.96 -3.04
CA THR A 20 -18.28 -2.32 -1.62
C THR A 20 -19.58 -1.76 -1.03
N LYS A 21 -19.89 -0.48 -1.29
CA LYS A 21 -21.15 0.15 -0.88
C LYS A 21 -22.36 -0.61 -1.45
N GLN A 22 -22.34 -0.94 -2.74
CA GLN A 22 -23.43 -1.66 -3.40
C GLN A 22 -23.65 -3.04 -2.79
N LEU A 23 -22.58 -3.81 -2.56
CA LEU A 23 -22.66 -5.17 -2.03
C LEU A 23 -23.14 -5.23 -0.58
N LEU A 24 -22.74 -4.24 0.24
CA LEU A 24 -23.11 -4.15 1.66
C LEU A 24 -24.44 -3.42 1.91
N ARG A 25 -24.94 -2.64 0.94
CA ARG A 25 -26.19 -1.87 1.08
C ARG A 25 -27.39 -2.70 1.55
N PRO A 26 -27.63 -3.92 1.02
CA PRO A 26 -28.74 -4.75 1.48
C PRO A 26 -28.64 -5.06 2.98
N SER A 27 -27.45 -5.40 3.46
CA SER A 27 -27.22 -5.72 4.87
C SER A 27 -27.39 -4.51 5.80
N LEU A 28 -27.11 -3.29 5.30
CA LEU A 28 -27.41 -2.04 6.01
C LEU A 28 -28.92 -1.81 6.10
N ASN A 29 -29.65 -1.97 5.00
CA ASN A 29 -31.10 -1.79 4.96
C ASN A 29 -31.83 -2.81 5.84
N ASP A 30 -31.31 -4.03 5.92
CA ASP A 30 -31.84 -5.11 6.76
C ASP A 30 -31.46 -4.95 8.25
N GLY A 31 -30.72 -3.91 8.62
CA GLY A 31 -30.25 -3.68 9.98
C GLY A 31 -29.24 -4.72 10.49
N THR A 32 -28.64 -5.50 9.58
CA THR A 32 -27.62 -6.51 9.93
C THR A 32 -26.27 -5.86 10.26
N ILE A 33 -25.99 -4.68 9.69
CA ILE A 33 -24.83 -3.84 10.02
C ILE A 33 -25.28 -2.44 10.38
N ASN A 34 -24.62 -1.83 11.36
CA ASN A 34 -24.83 -0.42 11.70
C ASN A 34 -24.24 0.49 10.58
N GLU A 35 -24.75 1.70 10.46
CA GLU A 35 -24.26 2.73 9.53
C GLU A 35 -22.78 3.07 9.80
N HIS A 36 -22.36 3.10 11.08
CA HIS A 36 -20.96 3.31 11.46
C HIS A 36 -20.03 2.24 10.86
N ASP A 37 -20.35 0.97 11.08
CA ASP A 37 -19.56 -0.17 10.62
C ASP A 37 -19.58 -0.29 9.10
N PHE A 38 -20.72 0.03 8.47
CA PHE A 38 -20.84 0.12 7.01
C PHE A 38 -19.84 1.13 6.44
N ASP A 39 -19.79 2.35 6.97
CA ASP A 39 -18.88 3.39 6.51
C ASP A 39 -17.40 3.04 6.71
N ARG A 40 -17.08 2.39 7.84
CA ARG A 40 -15.74 1.87 8.12
C ARG A 40 -15.36 0.78 7.13
N ALA A 41 -16.23 -0.21 6.93
CA ALA A 41 -15.99 -1.32 6.02
C ALA A 41 -15.82 -0.85 4.57
N VAL A 42 -16.61 0.12 4.13
CA VAL A 42 -16.51 0.72 2.79
C VAL A 42 -15.16 1.38 2.54
N LYS A 43 -14.59 2.05 3.55
CA LYS A 43 -13.26 2.67 3.46
C LYS A 43 -12.15 1.63 3.58
N PHE A 44 -12.33 0.66 4.49
CA PHE A 44 -11.32 -0.32 4.81
C PHE A 44 -11.19 -1.38 3.73
N LEU A 45 -12.25 -2.08 3.35
CA LEU A 45 -12.21 -3.26 2.50
C LEU A 45 -11.40 -3.04 1.21
N PRO A 46 -11.70 -2.05 0.34
CA PRO A 46 -10.92 -1.76 -0.87
C PRO A 46 -9.65 -0.91 -0.60
N GLY A 47 -9.18 -0.86 0.65
CA GLY A 47 -8.11 0.02 1.08
C GLY A 47 -6.71 -0.37 0.58
N TRP A 48 -5.79 0.59 0.65
CA TRP A 48 -4.39 0.44 0.22
C TRP A 48 -3.58 -0.58 1.02
N HIS A 49 -4.08 -1.02 2.18
CA HIS A 49 -3.37 -1.95 3.05
C HIS A 49 -3.06 -3.28 2.35
N ARG A 50 -3.88 -3.67 1.35
CA ARG A 50 -3.64 -4.86 0.49
C ARG A 50 -2.33 -4.82 -0.28
N TYR A 51 -1.74 -3.65 -0.47
CA TYR A 51 -0.51 -3.47 -1.25
C TYR A 51 0.73 -3.24 -0.38
N TYR A 52 0.60 -3.28 0.94
CA TYR A 52 1.73 -3.01 1.84
C TYR A 52 2.88 -4.00 1.65
N ASP A 53 2.61 -5.30 1.49
CA ASP A 53 3.67 -6.28 1.25
C ASP A 53 4.55 -5.91 0.04
N TYR A 54 3.92 -5.55 -1.07
CA TYR A 54 4.62 -5.12 -2.28
C TYR A 54 5.33 -3.78 -2.10
N ALA A 55 4.68 -2.80 -1.48
CA ALA A 55 5.24 -1.47 -1.27
C ALA A 55 6.48 -1.51 -0.37
N TYR A 56 6.43 -2.26 0.74
CA TYR A 56 7.56 -2.42 1.64
C TYR A 56 8.66 -3.26 1.00
N ALA A 57 8.35 -4.38 0.34
CA ALA A 57 9.37 -5.18 -0.35
C ALA A 57 10.12 -4.35 -1.41
N LEU A 58 9.39 -3.66 -2.29
CA LEU A 58 10.00 -2.86 -3.36
C LEU A 58 10.81 -1.68 -2.81
N SER A 59 10.32 -0.98 -1.79
CA SER A 59 11.04 0.16 -1.21
C SER A 59 12.35 -0.26 -0.55
N TRP A 60 12.36 -1.35 0.23
CA TRP A 60 13.58 -1.86 0.86
C TRP A 60 14.61 -2.38 -0.15
N SER A 61 14.14 -3.07 -1.19
CA SER A 61 14.99 -3.53 -2.29
C SER A 61 15.62 -2.35 -3.03
N PHE A 62 14.80 -1.37 -3.41
CA PHE A 62 15.25 -0.17 -4.11
C PHE A 62 16.25 0.63 -3.28
N LEU A 63 16.03 0.75 -1.97
CA LEU A 63 16.94 1.43 -1.05
C LEU A 63 18.28 0.72 -0.95
N THR A 64 18.26 -0.61 -0.80
CA THR A 64 19.47 -1.44 -0.71
C THR A 64 20.28 -1.38 -2.00
N PHE A 65 19.61 -1.51 -3.14
CA PHE A 65 20.24 -1.41 -4.45
C PHE A 65 20.86 -0.02 -4.68
N SER A 66 20.07 1.04 -4.44
CA SER A 66 20.53 2.42 -4.59
C SER A 66 21.72 2.72 -3.69
N TYR A 67 21.72 2.22 -2.45
CA TYR A 67 22.84 2.37 -1.52
C TYR A 67 24.10 1.66 -2.04
N GLY A 68 23.98 0.44 -2.57
CA GLY A 68 25.12 -0.29 -3.13
C GLY A 68 25.73 0.39 -4.36
N CYS A 69 24.89 0.96 -5.23
CA CYS A 69 25.35 1.62 -6.47
C CYS A 69 25.87 3.06 -6.25
N HIS A 70 25.26 3.83 -5.36
CA HIS A 70 25.51 5.26 -5.21
C HIS A 70 26.13 5.67 -3.87
N GLY A 71 26.08 4.81 -2.85
CA GLY A 71 26.62 5.08 -1.52
C GLY A 71 28.06 5.61 -1.50
N PRO A 72 29.00 5.03 -2.29
CA PRO A 72 30.38 5.51 -2.34
C PRO A 72 30.52 6.95 -2.86
N ARG A 73 29.63 7.42 -3.75
CA ARG A 73 29.67 8.80 -4.26
C ARG A 73 29.09 9.80 -3.26
N LEU A 74 28.06 9.41 -2.51
CA LEU A 74 27.44 10.27 -1.49
C LEU A 74 28.33 10.42 -0.25
N PHE A 75 29.07 9.37 0.12
CA PHE A 75 30.00 9.41 1.25
C PHE A 75 31.16 10.40 1.08
N SER A 76 31.58 10.63 -0.16
CA SER A 76 32.72 11.48 -0.49
C SER A 76 32.44 12.97 -0.24
N SER A 77 31.18 13.44 -0.33
CA SER A 77 30.87 14.87 -0.32
C SER A 77 30.33 15.42 1.01
N GLN A 78 29.73 14.61 1.88
CA GLN A 78 28.98 15.13 3.05
C GLN A 78 29.44 14.65 4.44
N GLY A 79 30.44 13.77 4.53
CA GLY A 79 30.97 13.29 5.81
C GLY A 79 30.00 12.37 6.59
N PRO A 80 30.50 11.62 7.59
CA PRO A 80 29.77 10.51 8.22
C PRO A 80 28.57 10.91 9.09
N ARG A 81 28.29 12.20 9.32
CA ARG A 81 27.21 12.64 10.22
C ARG A 81 25.79 12.55 9.65
N LEU A 82 25.62 12.49 8.31
CA LEU A 82 24.29 12.51 7.67
C LEU A 82 23.67 11.11 7.42
N MET A 83 24.38 10.04 7.77
CA MET A 83 24.00 8.66 7.41
C MET A 83 22.91 8.01 8.27
N MET A 84 22.72 8.44 9.53
CA MET A 84 21.63 7.91 10.35
C MET A 84 20.28 8.61 10.10
N GLU A 85 20.29 9.79 9.48
CA GLU A 85 19.05 10.57 9.24
C GLU A 85 18.48 10.41 7.83
N THR A 86 19.26 9.91 6.87
CA THR A 86 18.79 9.77 5.48
C THR A 86 17.71 8.70 5.27
N PRO A 87 17.75 7.53 5.94
CA PRO A 87 16.69 6.53 5.80
C PRO A 87 15.35 7.04 6.34
N SER A 88 15.35 7.77 7.47
CA SER A 88 14.14 8.32 8.06
C SER A 88 13.57 9.47 7.22
N LEU A 89 14.42 10.30 6.61
CA LEU A 89 13.99 11.36 5.70
C LEU A 89 13.35 10.79 4.43
N LEU A 90 13.99 9.81 3.75
CA LEU A 90 13.41 9.18 2.56
C LEU A 90 12.10 8.44 2.89
N PHE A 91 12.07 7.71 4.01
CA PHE A 91 10.84 7.07 4.47
C PHE A 91 9.74 8.12 4.75
N SER A 92 10.09 9.26 5.35
CA SER A 92 9.14 10.33 5.63
C SER A 92 8.62 11.03 4.37
N THR A 93 9.47 11.24 3.37
CA THR A 93 9.05 11.89 2.12
C THR A 93 8.07 11.03 1.32
N PHE A 94 8.24 9.71 1.36
CA PHE A 94 7.38 8.80 0.61
C PHE A 94 6.15 8.32 1.40
N PHE A 95 6.24 8.20 2.73
CA PHE A 95 5.20 7.52 3.53
C PHE A 95 4.60 8.34 4.67
N SER A 96 5.11 9.55 4.99
CA SER A 96 4.50 10.35 6.05
C SER A 96 3.39 11.28 5.56
N SER A 97 2.42 11.51 6.44
CA SER A 97 1.32 12.44 6.19
C SER A 97 1.84 13.86 5.90
N PRO A 98 1.05 14.72 5.22
CA PRO A 98 1.46 16.09 4.86
C PRO A 98 1.99 16.90 6.05
N ILE A 99 1.50 16.63 7.27
CA ILE A 99 1.88 17.32 8.50
C ILE A 99 3.35 17.04 8.88
N ALA A 100 3.82 15.82 8.70
CA ALA A 100 5.20 15.45 8.99
C ALA A 100 6.20 16.07 8.00
N ARG A 101 5.75 16.27 6.74
CA ARG A 101 6.56 16.87 5.67
C ARG A 101 6.95 18.31 5.99
N ASN A 102 6.02 19.09 6.55
CA ASN A 102 6.25 20.50 6.90
C ASN A 102 7.26 20.67 8.05
N ARG A 103 7.37 19.71 8.98
CA ARG A 103 8.36 19.76 10.07
C ARG A 103 9.78 19.38 9.63
N ALA A 104 9.91 18.50 8.64
CA ALA A 104 11.22 18.16 8.08
C ALA A 104 11.84 19.35 7.34
N GLN A 105 11.03 20.13 6.63
CA GLN A 105 11.49 21.29 5.84
C GLN A 105 12.11 22.39 6.73
N SER A 106 11.48 22.71 7.87
CA SER A 106 11.96 23.78 8.76
C SER A 106 13.29 23.46 9.43
N ALA A 107 13.60 22.18 9.67
CA ALA A 107 14.90 21.76 10.19
C ALA A 107 16.03 21.96 9.17
N VAL A 108 15.77 21.67 7.89
CA VAL A 108 16.73 21.88 6.80
C VAL A 108 17.03 23.37 6.61
N ASP A 109 16.00 24.21 6.65
CA ASP A 109 16.17 25.67 6.51
C ASP A 109 16.98 26.26 7.68
N SER A 110 16.83 25.71 8.89
CA SER A 110 17.63 26.15 10.05
C SER A 110 19.12 25.82 9.90
N LEU A 111 19.45 24.65 9.33
CA LEU A 111 20.84 24.23 9.10
C LEU A 111 21.54 25.04 7.99
N ALA A 112 20.79 25.47 6.98
CA ALA A 112 21.33 26.25 5.86
C ALA A 112 21.82 27.65 6.25
N SER A 113 21.40 28.16 7.41
CA SER A 113 21.70 29.54 7.85
C SER A 113 23.04 29.71 8.59
N SER A 114 23.81 28.64 8.84
CA SER A 114 25.03 28.72 9.66
C SER A 114 26.29 29.08 8.84
N PRO A 115 26.91 30.27 9.05
CA PRO A 115 28.05 30.75 8.27
C PRO A 115 29.37 30.10 8.73
N SER A 116 29.84 29.06 8.03
CA SER A 116 31.11 28.39 8.33
C SER A 116 32.31 29.09 7.66
N LYS A 117 33.01 29.96 8.41
CA LYS A 117 34.29 30.61 8.02
C LYS A 117 35.53 29.80 8.44
N LEU A 118 35.66 28.55 8.02
CA LEU A 118 36.90 27.77 8.24
C LEU A 118 37.32 27.13 6.93
N LYS A 119 38.47 27.54 6.38
CA LYS A 119 39.14 26.88 5.26
C LYS A 119 39.68 25.53 5.75
N PRO A 120 39.07 24.38 5.39
CA PRO A 120 39.55 23.10 5.86
C PRO A 120 40.84 22.73 5.11
N LYS A 121 41.89 22.38 5.86
CA LYS A 121 43.10 21.77 5.32
C LYS A 121 42.72 20.35 4.89
N ILE A 122 42.53 20.15 3.58
CA ILE A 122 42.03 18.91 3.00
C ILE A 122 43.10 17.82 3.19
N PRO A 123 42.87 16.77 4.01
CA PRO A 123 43.79 15.65 4.09
C PRO A 123 43.80 14.87 2.77
N PRO A 124 44.89 14.13 2.46
CA PRO A 124 44.98 13.34 1.23
C PRO A 124 43.77 12.42 1.09
N THR A 125 43.13 12.49 -0.08
CA THR A 125 41.91 11.79 -0.42
C THR A 125 42.13 10.27 -0.41
N VAL A 126 41.75 9.63 0.69
CA VAL A 126 41.63 8.16 0.74
C VAL A 126 40.48 7.77 -0.19
N ARG A 127 40.81 7.23 -1.37
CA ARG A 127 39.81 6.69 -2.30
C ARG A 127 39.26 5.38 -1.73
N PHE A 128 38.12 5.44 -1.06
CA PHE A 128 37.33 4.26 -0.77
C PHE A 128 36.65 3.78 -2.06
N THR A 129 37.27 2.83 -2.75
CA THR A 129 36.63 2.11 -3.87
C THR A 129 35.79 0.96 -3.31
N THR A 130 34.68 1.27 -2.65
CA THR A 130 33.72 0.26 -2.20
C THR A 130 32.93 -0.27 -3.39
N HIS A 131 33.58 -1.14 -4.18
CA HIS A 131 32.92 -1.95 -5.17
C HIS A 131 32.34 -3.16 -4.45
N TRP A 132 31.06 -3.08 -4.09
CA TRP A 132 30.38 -4.27 -3.62
C TRP A 132 30.39 -5.29 -4.75
N ARG A 133 30.82 -6.53 -4.47
CA ARG A 133 30.75 -7.60 -5.47
C ARG A 133 29.27 -7.74 -5.88
N PRO A 134 28.95 -7.84 -7.18
CA PRO A 134 27.56 -7.94 -7.64
C PRO A 134 26.75 -9.02 -6.93
N ALA A 135 27.38 -10.15 -6.60
CA ALA A 135 26.77 -11.23 -5.84
C ALA A 135 26.35 -10.83 -4.41
N VAL A 136 27.16 -10.02 -3.72
CA VAL A 136 26.83 -9.52 -2.37
C VAL A 136 25.66 -8.54 -2.46
N LEU A 137 25.68 -7.64 -3.45
CA LEU A 137 24.59 -6.69 -3.65
C LEU A 137 23.26 -7.40 -3.98
N ALA A 138 23.30 -8.41 -4.85
CA ALA A 138 22.14 -9.22 -5.18
C ALA A 138 21.59 -9.96 -3.95
N SER A 139 22.47 -10.59 -3.16
CA SER A 139 22.08 -11.30 -1.93
C SER A 139 21.44 -10.37 -0.90
N LEU A 140 22.04 -9.20 -0.66
CA LEU A 140 21.48 -8.22 0.27
C LEU A 140 20.15 -7.65 -0.22
N SER A 141 20.03 -7.37 -1.52
CA SER A 141 18.76 -6.89 -2.10
C SER A 141 17.65 -7.93 -1.96
N PHE A 142 17.97 -9.21 -2.14
CA PHE A 142 17.03 -10.30 -1.92
C PHE A 142 16.63 -10.44 -0.45
N GLY A 143 17.59 -10.33 0.47
CA GLY A 143 17.32 -10.30 1.91
C GLY A 143 16.42 -9.12 2.31
N ALA A 144 16.65 -7.95 1.72
CA ALA A 144 15.84 -6.75 1.94
C ALA A 144 14.41 -6.89 1.39
N LEU A 145 14.23 -7.56 0.23
CA LEU A 145 12.89 -7.91 -0.28
C LEU A 145 12.11 -8.74 0.74
N PHE A 146 12.72 -9.80 1.28
CA PHE A 146 12.07 -10.67 2.25
C PHE A 146 11.74 -9.93 3.55
N LEU A 147 12.69 -9.16 4.10
CA LEU A 147 12.46 -8.38 5.31
C LEU A 147 11.35 -7.33 5.10
N GLY A 148 11.35 -6.65 3.96
CA GLY A 148 10.29 -5.72 3.59
C GLY A 148 8.93 -6.39 3.51
N ALA A 149 8.83 -7.59 2.93
CA ALA A 149 7.59 -8.36 2.88
C ALA A 149 7.09 -8.76 4.28
N VAL A 150 7.98 -9.20 5.19
CA VAL A 150 7.61 -9.53 6.58
C VAL A 150 7.07 -8.30 7.31
N ILE A 151 7.73 -7.15 7.17
CA ILE A 151 7.27 -5.88 7.75
C ILE A 151 5.92 -5.48 7.17
N GLY A 152 5.73 -5.62 5.86
CA GLY A 152 4.45 -5.42 5.18
C GLY A 152 3.34 -6.25 5.82
N HIS A 153 3.57 -7.55 6.02
CA HIS A 153 2.59 -8.45 6.62
C HIS A 153 2.23 -8.06 8.05
N LEU A 154 3.22 -7.68 8.86
CA LEU A 154 2.96 -7.17 10.23
C LEU A 154 2.11 -5.89 10.20
N HIS A 155 2.36 -5.01 9.24
CA HIS A 155 1.58 -3.78 9.10
C HIS A 155 0.13 -4.09 8.67
N ILE A 156 -0.06 -5.02 7.73
CA ILE A 156 -1.39 -5.52 7.34
C ILE A 156 -2.13 -6.05 8.58
N LEU A 157 -1.52 -6.96 9.34
CA LEU A 157 -2.11 -7.50 10.57
C LEU A 157 -2.52 -6.39 11.55
N ASN A 158 -1.63 -5.43 11.80
CA ASN A 158 -1.95 -4.29 12.67
C ASN A 158 -3.12 -3.44 12.13
N THR A 159 -3.20 -3.21 10.82
CA THR A 159 -4.36 -2.49 10.24
C THR A 159 -5.67 -3.26 10.35
N HIS A 160 -5.64 -4.60 10.20
CA HIS A 160 -6.81 -5.44 10.41
C HIS A 160 -7.24 -5.44 11.88
N LEU A 161 -6.29 -5.55 12.82
CA LEU A 161 -6.58 -5.49 14.25
C LEU A 161 -7.22 -4.15 14.63
N ARG A 162 -6.66 -3.02 14.16
CA ARG A 162 -7.25 -1.70 14.39
C ARG A 162 -8.65 -1.59 13.80
N PHE A 163 -8.84 -2.09 12.57
CA PHE A 163 -10.16 -2.12 11.96
C PHE A 163 -11.15 -2.91 12.82
N THR A 164 -10.79 -4.10 13.29
CA THR A 164 -11.69 -4.92 14.14
C THR A 164 -11.98 -4.28 15.50
N LEU A 165 -11.03 -3.54 16.07
CA LEU A 165 -11.21 -2.82 17.32
C LEU A 165 -12.07 -1.55 17.16
N ASP A 166 -12.08 -0.96 15.97
CA ASP A 166 -12.88 0.22 15.64
C ASP A 166 -14.35 -0.12 15.27
N LEU A 167 -14.70 -1.40 15.12
CA LEU A 167 -16.07 -1.84 14.83
C LEU A 167 -16.92 -1.91 16.09
N GLU A 168 -18.16 -1.43 16.00
CA GLU A 168 -19.13 -1.51 17.09
C GLU A 168 -19.74 -2.91 17.17
N ASP A 169 -20.11 -3.51 16.03
CA ASP A 169 -20.59 -4.88 15.92
C ASP A 169 -19.80 -5.69 14.87
N PRO A 170 -18.65 -6.29 15.26
CA PRO A 170 -17.86 -7.09 14.34
C PRO A 170 -18.61 -8.33 13.82
N LYS A 171 -19.59 -8.86 14.57
CA LYS A 171 -20.38 -10.04 14.15
C LYS A 171 -21.41 -9.67 13.10
N GLY A 172 -22.03 -8.50 13.22
CA GLY A 172 -22.92 -7.95 12.20
C GLY A 172 -22.20 -7.80 10.86
N LEU A 173 -20.99 -7.23 10.88
CA LEU A 173 -20.17 -7.11 9.67
C LEU A 173 -19.76 -8.46 9.09
N GLU A 174 -19.30 -9.40 9.94
CA GLU A 174 -18.95 -10.76 9.51
C GLU A 174 -20.13 -11.45 8.80
N LYS A 175 -21.33 -11.36 9.39
CA LYS A 175 -22.56 -11.90 8.79
C LYS A 175 -22.89 -11.23 7.47
N ALA A 176 -22.77 -9.90 7.38
CA ALA A 176 -23.01 -9.18 6.12
C ALA A 176 -22.04 -9.59 5.01
N VAL A 177 -20.75 -9.72 5.32
CA VAL A 177 -19.74 -10.19 4.35
C VAL A 177 -20.01 -11.64 3.93
N TRP A 178 -20.45 -12.48 4.87
CA TRP A 178 -20.85 -13.85 4.57
C TRP A 178 -22.09 -13.92 3.66
N ASP A 179 -23.09 -13.08 3.89
CA ASP A 179 -24.28 -13.00 3.03
C ASP A 179 -23.88 -12.53 1.61
N VAL A 180 -22.97 -11.56 1.50
CA VAL A 180 -22.38 -11.18 0.20
C VAL A 180 -21.69 -12.38 -0.45
N TYR A 181 -20.88 -13.13 0.30
CA TYR A 181 -20.21 -14.33 -0.20
C TYR A 181 -21.22 -15.35 -0.75
N GLN A 182 -22.28 -15.65 -0.01
CA GLN A 182 -23.31 -16.58 -0.44
C GLN A 182 -24.09 -16.07 -1.66
N ARG A 183 -24.42 -14.77 -1.72
CA ARG A 183 -25.07 -14.15 -2.89
C ARG A 183 -24.20 -14.26 -4.14
N VAL A 184 -22.91 -13.92 -4.03
CA VAL A 184 -21.98 -13.97 -5.16
C VAL A 184 -21.71 -15.42 -5.60
N ARG A 185 -21.58 -16.35 -4.66
CA ARG A 185 -21.36 -17.78 -4.94
C ARG A 185 -22.58 -18.44 -5.56
N GLY A 186 -23.77 -18.19 -5.01
CA GLY A 186 -25.04 -18.77 -5.46
C GLY A 186 -25.48 -18.29 -6.84
N ALA A 187 -25.08 -17.08 -7.23
CA ALA A 187 -25.39 -16.50 -8.54
C ALA A 187 -24.62 -17.14 -9.72
N GLY A 188 -23.87 -18.25 -9.52
CA GLY A 188 -23.12 -18.90 -10.60
C GLY A 188 -21.98 -18.06 -11.19
N MET A 189 -21.63 -16.93 -10.55
CA MET A 189 -20.67 -15.94 -11.05
C MET A 189 -19.20 -16.42 -11.13
N GLY A 190 -18.94 -17.70 -10.87
CA GLY A 190 -17.60 -18.28 -10.83
C GLY A 190 -16.86 -18.31 -12.18
N LYS A 191 -17.53 -18.11 -13.32
CA LYS A 191 -16.87 -18.13 -14.65
C LYS A 191 -17.20 -16.96 -15.57
N GLU A 192 -18.34 -16.29 -15.41
CA GLU A 192 -18.85 -15.36 -16.43
C GLU A 192 -18.77 -13.87 -16.05
N PHE A 193 -18.64 -13.55 -14.76
CA PHE A 193 -18.60 -12.17 -14.27
C PHE A 193 -17.27 -11.44 -14.55
N ARG A 194 -16.29 -12.13 -15.14
CA ARG A 194 -15.00 -11.51 -15.51
C ARG A 194 -15.12 -10.60 -16.73
N ILE A 195 -16.21 -10.66 -17.48
CA ILE A 195 -16.34 -9.96 -18.77
C ILE A 195 -17.40 -8.84 -18.74
N SER A 196 -18.55 -9.03 -18.08
CA SER A 196 -19.67 -8.09 -18.25
C SER A 196 -19.52 -6.72 -17.55
N TRP A 197 -18.85 -6.64 -16.39
CA TRP A 197 -18.69 -5.36 -15.68
C TRP A 197 -17.58 -4.46 -16.22
N ILE A 198 -16.65 -5.00 -17.02
CA ILE A 198 -15.63 -4.19 -17.69
C ILE A 198 -16.20 -3.49 -18.94
N ASP A 199 -17.27 -4.04 -19.52
CA ASP A 199 -17.90 -3.45 -20.70
C ASP A 199 -18.96 -2.37 -20.38
N SER A 200 -19.52 -2.35 -19.16
CA SER A 200 -20.51 -1.33 -18.76
C SER A 200 -19.91 0.03 -18.36
N GLU A 201 -18.61 0.10 -18.06
CA GLU A 201 -17.91 1.34 -17.72
C GLU A 201 -17.18 1.98 -18.92
N ARG A 202 -17.44 1.52 -20.17
CA ARG A 202 -16.98 2.21 -21.38
C ARG A 202 -18.04 3.22 -21.84
N PRO A 203 -17.99 4.50 -21.44
CA PRO A 203 -18.90 5.52 -21.96
C PRO A 203 -18.64 5.66 -23.47
N GLY A 204 -19.54 5.11 -24.30
CA GLY A 204 -19.50 5.31 -25.75
C GLY A 204 -19.73 4.09 -26.63
N LYS A 205 -19.87 2.86 -26.10
CA LYS A 205 -20.36 1.75 -26.94
C LYS A 205 -21.89 1.73 -26.93
N MET A 206 -22.48 2.41 -27.90
CA MET A 206 -23.89 2.22 -28.27
C MET A 206 -24.12 0.74 -28.58
N SER A 207 -24.97 0.08 -27.77
CA SER A 207 -25.50 -1.24 -28.11
C SER A 207 -26.20 -1.13 -29.47
N PRO A 208 -25.87 -1.98 -30.45
CA PRO A 208 -26.63 -2.03 -31.69
C PRO A 208 -28.07 -2.39 -31.36
N SER A 209 -29.01 -1.55 -31.79
CA SER A 209 -30.43 -1.82 -31.70
C SER A 209 -30.74 -3.08 -32.49
N VAL A 210 -30.98 -4.19 -31.79
CA VAL A 210 -31.50 -5.41 -32.42
C VAL A 210 -32.96 -5.16 -32.76
N THR A 211 -33.21 -4.63 -33.96
CA THR A 211 -34.54 -4.59 -34.55
C THR A 211 -34.88 -6.00 -35.02
N ASN A 212 -35.66 -6.71 -34.21
CA ASN A 212 -36.29 -7.97 -34.59
C ASN A 212 -37.41 -7.67 -35.60
N SER A 213 -37.08 -7.68 -36.88
CA SER A 213 -38.07 -7.75 -37.96
C SER A 213 -38.45 -9.23 -38.12
N LYS A 214 -39.63 -9.59 -37.60
CA LYS A 214 -40.35 -10.80 -38.02
C LYS A 214 -41.04 -10.47 -39.34
N ALA A 215 -40.73 -11.24 -40.37
CA ALA A 215 -41.55 -11.41 -41.57
C ALA A 215 -42.44 -12.65 -41.37
#